data_AF-A0A1B6DIW9-F1
#
_entry.id   AF-A0A1B6DIW9-F1
#
_cell.length_a   1.000
_cell.length_b   1.000
_cell.length_c   1.000
_cell.angle_alpha   90.00
_cell.angle_beta   90.00
_cell.angle_gamma   90.00
#
_symmetry.space_group_name_H-M   'P 1'
#
loop_
_entity.id
_entity.type
_entity.pdbx_description
1 polymer ?
#
loop_
_entity_poly.entity_id
_entity_poly.type
_entity_poly.pdbx_seq_one_letter_code
_entity_poly.pdbx_strand_id
1 'polypeptide(L)'
;NAKYGVYWLIKASEQGHEEATKILQDCLSTGTGISEHNFAAVKSCLEMSQEEKLARKAAKKLFESMSGGESFITSKQLQNRMLQLEEASTSDNKNSISNEDWKNRTDSGEKLSVDMLISAASTYSRGEMPIIQAAICLDVMPSTRHKISQAALKPLLHIYFLYQFILDSLSRYHWR
;
A
#
# COMPACT_ATOMS: atom_id res chain seq x y z
N ASN A 1 -13.17 33.52 -14.12
CA ASN A 1 -11.74 33.31 -13.77
C ASN A 1 -11.53 32.53 -12.47
N ALA A 2 -12.22 32.82 -11.37
CA ALA A 2 -12.03 32.09 -10.08
C ALA A 2 -12.28 30.56 -10.15
N LYS A 3 -13.24 30.10 -10.97
CA LYS A 3 -13.55 28.66 -11.14
C LYS A 3 -12.35 27.82 -11.62
N TYR A 4 -11.49 28.38 -12.47
CA TYR A 4 -10.30 27.69 -12.96
C TYR A 4 -9.15 27.71 -11.95
N GLY A 5 -9.09 28.71 -11.07
CA GLY A 5 -8.03 28.81 -10.04
C GLY A 5 -8.07 27.63 -9.07
N VAL A 6 -9.25 27.29 -8.56
CA VAL A 6 -9.44 26.14 -7.66
C VAL A 6 -9.11 24.82 -8.38
N TYR A 7 -9.49 24.69 -9.65
CA TYR A 7 -9.16 23.51 -10.44
C TYR A 7 -7.63 23.27 -10.54
N TRP A 8 -6.86 24.31 -10.84
CA TRP A 8 -5.41 24.19 -10.94
C TRP A 8 -4.75 23.95 -9.58
N LEU A 9 -5.30 24.53 -8.50
CA LEU A 9 -4.86 24.24 -7.13
C LEU A 9 -5.09 22.77 -6.76
N ILE A 10 -6.23 22.18 -7.12
CA ILE A 10 -6.48 20.74 -6.94
C ILE A 10 -5.45 19.93 -7.72
N LYS A 11 -5.17 20.29 -8.97
CA LYS A 11 -4.16 19.60 -9.78
C LYS A 11 -2.74 19.71 -9.21
N ALA A 12 -2.37 20.86 -8.66
CA ALA A 12 -1.09 21.03 -7.98
C ALA A 12 -1.03 20.22 -6.68
N SER A 13 -2.10 20.22 -5.89
CA SER A 13 -2.22 19.41 -4.67
C SER A 13 -2.19 17.90 -4.96
N GLU A 14 -2.78 17.43 -6.05
CA GLU A 14 -2.68 16.04 -6.54
C GLU A 14 -1.23 15.65 -6.89
N GLN A 15 -0.41 16.60 -7.33
CA GLN A 15 1.00 16.36 -7.62
C GLN A 15 1.88 16.32 -6.36
N GLY A 16 1.30 16.61 -5.18
CA GLY A 16 2.01 16.67 -3.91
C GLY A 16 2.55 18.06 -3.56
N HIS A 17 2.03 19.13 -4.18
CA HIS A 17 2.47 20.49 -3.89
C HIS A 17 1.83 20.99 -2.58
N GLU A 18 2.60 21.00 -1.50
CA GLU A 18 2.11 21.30 -0.14
C GLU A 18 1.45 22.69 -0.03
N GLU A 19 2.04 23.72 -0.63
CA GLU A 19 1.47 25.08 -0.66
C GLU A 19 0.07 25.11 -1.30
N ALA A 20 -0.15 24.31 -2.34
CA ALA A 20 -1.45 24.26 -2.99
C ALA A 20 -2.49 23.57 -2.10
N THR A 21 -2.07 22.55 -1.35
CA THR A 21 -2.92 21.89 -0.34
C THR A 21 -3.27 22.84 0.80
N LYS A 22 -2.33 23.65 1.29
CA LYS A 22 -2.59 24.68 2.32
C LYS A 22 -3.59 25.72 1.84
N ILE A 23 -3.40 26.25 0.63
CA ILE A 23 -4.31 27.24 0.03
C ILE A 23 -5.72 26.63 -0.14
N LEU A 24 -5.83 25.36 -0.55
CA LEU A 24 -7.14 24.68 -0.62
C LEU A 24 -7.80 24.51 0.75
N GLN A 25 -7.02 24.23 1.79
CA GLN A 25 -7.50 24.12 3.17
C GLN A 25 -8.02 25.47 3.69
N ASP A 26 -7.29 26.55 3.40
CA ASP A 26 -7.69 27.93 3.72
C ASP A 26 -8.96 28.33 2.97
N CYS A 27 -9.04 28.03 1.66
CA CYS A 27 -10.25 28.24 0.87
C CYS A 27 -11.46 27.48 1.43
N LEU A 28 -11.27 26.24 1.92
CA LEU A 28 -12.35 25.45 2.53
C LEU A 28 -12.80 26.04 3.87
N SER A 29 -11.86 26.46 4.72
CA SER A 29 -12.16 27.02 6.04
C SER A 29 -12.84 28.39 5.98
N THR A 30 -12.45 29.22 5.02
CA THR A 30 -12.99 30.58 4.81
C THR A 30 -14.22 30.61 3.91
N GLY A 31 -14.48 29.53 3.16
CA GLY A 31 -15.51 29.48 2.12
C GLY A 31 -15.18 30.30 0.87
N THR A 32 -13.94 30.79 0.74
CA THR A 32 -13.55 31.70 -0.36
C THR A 32 -13.30 30.92 -1.65
N GLY A 33 -14.09 31.18 -2.70
CA GLY A 33 -13.92 30.55 -4.01
C GLY A 33 -14.41 29.11 -4.10
N ILE A 34 -15.01 28.58 -3.03
CA ILE A 34 -15.64 27.27 -2.99
C ILE A 34 -17.08 27.40 -3.48
N SER A 35 -17.40 26.67 -4.54
CA SER A 35 -18.76 26.52 -5.07
C SER A 35 -19.24 25.09 -4.85
N GLU A 36 -20.55 24.87 -4.94
CA GLU A 36 -21.17 23.54 -4.85
C GLU A 36 -20.51 22.53 -5.81
N HIS A 37 -20.18 22.96 -7.03
CA HIS A 37 -19.51 22.14 -8.03
C HIS A 37 -18.06 21.77 -7.66
N ASN A 38 -17.35 22.63 -6.94
CA ASN A 38 -15.93 22.43 -6.62
C ASN A 38 -15.72 21.80 -5.23
N PHE A 39 -16.69 21.93 -4.34
CA PHE A 39 -16.61 21.49 -2.94
C PHE A 39 -16.23 20.00 -2.82
N ALA A 40 -16.91 19.13 -3.56
CA ALA A 40 -16.64 17.68 -3.53
C ALA A 40 -15.20 17.35 -3.93
N ALA A 41 -14.70 18.01 -4.99
CA ALA A 41 -13.34 17.80 -5.48
C ALA A 41 -12.28 18.31 -4.50
N VAL A 42 -12.51 19.49 -3.88
CA VAL A 42 -11.60 20.04 -2.86
C VAL A 42 -11.57 19.16 -1.62
N LYS A 43 -12.74 18.72 -1.14
CA LYS A 43 -12.86 17.84 0.01
C LYS A 43 -12.13 16.51 -0.22
N SER A 44 -12.40 15.85 -1.34
CA SER A 44 -11.70 14.62 -1.72
C SER A 44 -10.18 14.83 -1.84
N CYS A 45 -9.73 15.96 -2.40
CA CYS A 45 -8.31 16.29 -2.52
C CYS A 45 -7.59 16.46 -1.17
N LEU A 46 -8.30 16.98 -0.16
CA LEU A 46 -7.79 17.16 1.20
C LEU A 46 -7.87 15.87 2.03
N GLU A 47 -8.89 15.03 1.79
CA GLU A 47 -9.02 13.72 2.42
C GLU A 47 -8.00 12.70 1.89
N MET A 48 -7.53 12.86 0.65
CA MET A 48 -6.47 12.02 0.08
C MET A 48 -5.14 12.25 0.82
N SER A 49 -4.67 11.22 1.52
CA SER A 49 -3.36 11.24 2.18
C SER A 49 -2.23 11.37 1.15
N GLN A 50 -1.08 11.88 1.59
CA GLN A 50 0.11 11.98 0.73
C GLN A 50 0.51 10.59 0.18
N GLU A 51 0.35 9.54 0.97
CA GLU A 51 0.61 8.15 0.57
C GLU A 51 -0.36 7.68 -0.53
N GLU A 52 -1.64 8.04 -0.44
CA GLU A 52 -2.62 7.71 -1.47
C GLU A 52 -2.34 8.45 -2.78
N LYS A 53 -1.89 9.72 -2.71
CA LYS A 53 -1.44 10.48 -3.89
C LYS A 53 -0.25 9.81 -4.56
N LEU A 54 0.73 9.35 -3.77
CA LEU A 54 1.88 8.60 -4.27
C LEU A 54 1.47 7.26 -4.88
N ALA A 55 0.56 6.51 -4.23
CA ALA A 55 0.02 5.25 -4.73
C ALA A 55 -0.69 5.42 -6.07
N ARG A 56 -1.55 6.44 -6.19
CA ARG A 56 -2.22 6.82 -7.45
C ARG A 56 -1.22 7.13 -8.56
N LYS A 57 -0.20 7.92 -8.25
CA LYS A 57 0.85 8.29 -9.22
C LYS A 57 1.68 7.09 -9.66
N ALA A 58 2.04 6.21 -8.73
CA ALA A 58 2.76 4.97 -9.02
C ALA A 58 1.91 4.03 -9.90
N ALA A 59 0.64 3.82 -9.54
CA ALA A 59 -0.29 3.00 -10.31
C ALA A 59 -0.47 3.53 -11.75
N LYS A 60 -0.65 4.85 -11.91
CA LYS A 60 -0.75 5.48 -13.24
C LYS A 60 0.50 5.29 -14.08
N LYS A 61 1.69 5.52 -13.52
CA LYS A 61 2.97 5.30 -14.22
C LYS A 61 3.15 3.85 -14.63
N LEU A 62 2.84 2.91 -13.73
CA LEU A 62 2.86 1.49 -14.04
C LEU A 62 1.91 1.20 -15.20
N PHE A 63 0.70 1.73 -15.15
CA PHE A 63 -0.28 1.55 -16.21
C PHE A 63 0.20 2.11 -17.56
N GLU A 64 0.68 3.36 -17.59
CA GLU A 64 1.21 4.00 -18.80
C GLU A 64 2.36 3.18 -19.41
N SER A 65 3.23 2.61 -18.58
CA SER A 65 4.36 1.78 -19.04
C SER A 65 3.96 0.43 -19.65
N MET A 66 2.76 -0.06 -19.34
CA MET A 66 2.28 -1.39 -19.75
C MET A 66 1.20 -1.33 -20.82
N SER A 67 0.34 -0.31 -20.79
CA SER A 67 -0.85 -0.21 -21.63
C SER A 67 -0.55 0.14 -23.08
N GLY A 68 0.63 0.71 -23.39
CA GLY A 68 1.02 1.02 -24.78
C GLY A 68 0.07 1.96 -25.53
N GLY A 69 -0.82 2.66 -24.83
CA GLY A 69 -1.88 3.50 -25.40
C GLY A 69 -3.30 2.93 -25.30
N GLU A 70 -3.47 1.69 -24.80
CA GLU A 70 -4.80 1.10 -24.57
C GLU A 70 -5.44 1.64 -23.27
N SER A 71 -6.76 1.45 -23.13
CA SER A 71 -7.52 1.85 -21.93
C SER A 71 -7.54 0.79 -20.84
N PHE A 72 -6.95 -0.38 -21.07
CA PHE A 72 -6.89 -1.49 -20.12
C PHE A 72 -5.57 -2.26 -20.24
N ILE A 73 -5.23 -2.98 -19.18
CA ILE A 73 -4.09 -3.92 -19.13
C ILE A 73 -4.64 -5.30 -18.84
N THR A 74 -4.00 -6.32 -19.41
CA THR A 74 -4.32 -7.71 -19.09
C THR A 74 -3.57 -8.20 -17.85
N SER A 75 -4.18 -9.07 -17.07
CA SER A 75 -3.53 -9.69 -15.89
C SER A 75 -2.18 -10.31 -16.22
N LYS A 76 -2.04 -10.92 -17.40
CA LYS A 76 -0.78 -11.50 -17.89
C LYS A 76 0.34 -10.47 -18.10
N GLN A 77 0.01 -9.30 -18.68
CA GLN A 77 0.98 -8.22 -18.85
C GLN A 77 1.48 -7.69 -17.49
N LEU A 78 0.56 -7.52 -16.54
CA LEU A 78 0.90 -7.09 -15.19
C LEU A 78 1.79 -8.12 -14.47
N GLN A 79 1.44 -9.40 -14.55
CA GLN A 79 2.21 -10.49 -13.93
C GLN A 79 3.62 -10.60 -14.51
N ASN A 80 3.76 -10.58 -15.83
CA ASN A 80 5.08 -10.60 -16.46
C ASN A 80 5.93 -9.40 -16.03
N ARG A 81 5.33 -8.22 -15.88
CA ARG A 81 6.04 -7.03 -15.42
C ARG A 81 6.47 -7.16 -13.95
N MET A 82 5.63 -7.70 -13.09
CA MET A 82 5.96 -7.99 -11.69
C MET A 82 7.11 -8.99 -11.58
N LEU A 83 7.10 -10.04 -12.40
CA LEU A 83 8.18 -11.03 -12.45
C LEU A 83 9.52 -10.42 -12.85
N GLN A 84 9.54 -9.60 -13.91
CA GLN A 84 10.76 -8.92 -14.34
C GLN A 84 11.34 -8.01 -13.25
N LEU A 85 10.49 -7.38 -12.43
CA LEU A 85 10.94 -6.55 -11.31
C LEU A 85 11.50 -7.40 -10.15
N GLU A 86 10.90 -8.55 -9.88
CA GLU A 86 11.43 -9.53 -8.92
C GLU A 86 12.80 -10.06 -9.39
N GLU A 87 12.91 -10.48 -10.64
CA GLU A 87 14.16 -10.94 -11.25
C GLU A 87 15.26 -9.86 -11.18
N ALA A 88 14.93 -8.61 -11.53
CA ALA A 88 15.86 -7.49 -11.43
C ALA A 88 16.32 -7.22 -9.99
N SER A 89 15.47 -7.48 -8.99
CA SER A 89 15.82 -7.33 -7.57
C SER A 89 16.66 -8.50 -7.01
N THR A 90 16.70 -9.65 -7.69
CA THR A 90 17.38 -10.89 -7.24
C THR A 90 18.78 -11.12 -7.83
N SER A 91 19.40 -10.10 -8.44
CA SER A 91 20.72 -10.23 -9.09
C SER A 91 21.89 -10.65 -8.17
N ASP A 92 21.68 -10.80 -6.86
CA ASP A 92 22.71 -11.26 -5.91
C ASP A 92 22.51 -12.67 -5.32
N ASN A 93 21.53 -13.48 -5.74
CA ASN A 93 21.48 -14.87 -5.27
C ASN A 93 20.83 -15.85 -6.25
N LYS A 94 21.67 -16.49 -7.08
CA LYS A 94 21.29 -17.67 -7.87
C LYS A 94 21.01 -18.84 -6.93
N ASN A 95 19.75 -19.05 -6.57
CA ASN A 95 19.27 -20.38 -6.24
C ASN A 95 17.90 -20.61 -6.90
N SER A 96 17.92 -21.42 -7.95
CA SER A 96 16.75 -21.80 -8.74
C SER A 96 15.82 -22.67 -7.92
N ILE A 97 14.68 -22.12 -7.53
CA ILE A 97 13.47 -22.91 -7.27
C ILE A 97 12.44 -22.43 -8.29
N SER A 98 12.16 -23.31 -9.25
CA SER A 98 11.18 -23.14 -10.31
C SER A 98 9.76 -23.16 -9.74
N ASN A 99 9.26 -21.99 -9.32
CA ASN A 99 7.84 -21.80 -9.02
C ASN A 99 7.05 -21.59 -10.32
N GLU A 100 6.87 -22.67 -11.08
CA GLU A 100 6.06 -22.71 -12.31
C GLU A 100 4.54 -22.82 -12.01
N ASP A 101 4.16 -23.16 -10.78
CA ASP A 101 2.83 -23.67 -10.46
C ASP A 101 1.74 -22.57 -10.31
N TRP A 102 2.12 -21.34 -9.98
CA TRP A 102 1.18 -20.22 -9.84
C TRP A 102 0.83 -19.55 -11.18
N LYS A 103 1.63 -19.77 -12.24
CA LYS A 103 1.48 -19.14 -13.56
C LYS A 103 0.19 -19.53 -14.29
N ASN A 104 -0.39 -20.68 -13.95
CA ASN A 104 -1.51 -21.27 -14.70
C ASN A 104 -2.89 -20.91 -14.14
N ARG A 105 -2.99 -20.13 -13.05
CA ARG A 105 -4.27 -19.91 -12.33
C ARG A 105 -5.06 -18.67 -12.73
N THR A 106 -4.52 -17.80 -13.56
CA THR A 106 -5.09 -16.46 -13.82
C THR A 106 -5.28 -16.15 -15.30
N ASP A 107 -5.47 -17.18 -16.15
CA ASP A 107 -5.89 -17.02 -17.55
C ASP A 107 -7.37 -16.59 -17.67
N SER A 108 -7.76 -15.63 -16.84
CA SER A 108 -8.96 -14.86 -17.00
C SER A 108 -8.56 -13.65 -17.83
N GLY A 109 -9.14 -13.50 -19.02
CA GLY A 109 -8.98 -12.32 -19.89
C GLY A 109 -9.58 -11.03 -19.30
N GLU A 110 -9.53 -10.90 -17.98
CA GLU A 110 -9.95 -9.76 -17.21
C GLU A 110 -9.16 -8.53 -17.63
N LYS A 111 -9.92 -7.50 -17.99
CA LYS A 111 -9.42 -6.19 -18.36
C LYS A 111 -9.26 -5.39 -17.08
N LEU A 112 -8.02 -5.11 -16.69
CA LEU A 112 -7.69 -4.27 -15.54
C LEU A 112 -7.62 -2.81 -16.01
N SER A 113 -8.50 -1.97 -15.46
CA SER A 113 -8.47 -0.53 -15.69
C SER A 113 -7.50 0.19 -14.75
N VAL A 114 -7.11 1.41 -15.12
CA VAL A 114 -6.30 2.30 -14.27
C VAL A 114 -6.94 2.48 -12.90
N ASP A 115 -8.27 2.66 -12.86
CA ASP A 115 -9.01 2.93 -11.63
C ASP A 115 -9.01 1.73 -10.67
N MET A 116 -9.00 0.51 -11.21
CA MET A 116 -8.88 -0.71 -10.41
C MET A 116 -7.50 -0.82 -9.77
N LEU A 117 -6.43 -0.52 -10.52
CA LEU A 117 -5.06 -0.47 -9.99
C LEU A 117 -4.89 0.62 -8.94
N ILE A 118 -5.45 1.79 -9.19
CA ILE A 118 -5.44 2.92 -8.26
C ILE A 118 -6.15 2.54 -6.95
N SER A 119 -7.34 1.95 -7.04
CA SER A 119 -8.15 1.58 -5.87
C SER A 119 -7.44 0.50 -5.04
N ALA A 120 -6.86 -0.50 -5.70
CA ALA A 120 -6.06 -1.52 -5.03
C ALA A 120 -4.83 -0.90 -4.34
N ALA A 121 -4.09 -0.03 -5.03
CA ALA A 121 -2.91 0.62 -4.50
C ALA A 121 -3.21 1.55 -3.32
N SER A 122 -4.32 2.30 -3.36
CA SER A 122 -4.75 3.17 -2.25
C SER A 122 -5.21 2.39 -1.03
N THR A 123 -5.87 1.25 -1.24
CA THR A 123 -6.33 0.38 -0.14
C THR A 123 -5.12 -0.28 0.52
N TYR A 124 -4.16 -0.73 -0.29
CA TYR A 124 -2.89 -1.27 0.19
C TYR A 124 -2.03 -0.23 0.91
N SER A 125 -1.96 1.01 0.41
CA SER A 125 -1.18 2.07 1.07
C SER A 125 -1.72 2.41 2.47
N ARG A 126 -3.02 2.20 2.71
CA ARG A 126 -3.66 2.38 4.03
C ARG A 126 -3.46 1.20 4.98
N GLY A 127 -2.77 0.14 4.55
CA GLY A 127 -2.56 -1.08 5.35
C GLY A 127 -3.79 -1.99 5.44
N GLU A 128 -4.87 -1.68 4.72
CA GLU A 128 -6.07 -2.52 4.63
C GLU A 128 -5.83 -3.61 3.58
N MET A 129 -5.15 -4.68 3.97
CA MET A 129 -5.12 -5.89 3.16
C MET A 129 -6.44 -6.64 3.39
N PRO A 130 -7.14 -7.11 2.33
CA PRO A 130 -8.26 -8.02 2.53
C PRO A 130 -7.79 -9.21 3.37
N ILE A 131 -8.62 -9.65 4.33
CA ILE A 131 -8.27 -10.66 5.35
C ILE A 131 -7.66 -11.92 4.72
N ILE A 132 -8.11 -12.26 3.50
CA ILE A 132 -7.66 -13.42 2.75
C ILE A 132 -6.25 -13.23 2.17
N GLN A 133 -5.86 -12.00 1.84
CA GLN A 133 -4.53 -11.70 1.34
C GLN A 133 -3.47 -11.67 2.45
N ALA A 134 -3.83 -11.51 3.71
CA ALA A 134 -2.92 -11.78 4.83
C ALA A 134 -2.52 -13.27 4.87
N ALA A 135 -3.48 -14.17 4.63
CA ALA A 135 -3.22 -15.60 4.52
C ALA A 135 -2.40 -15.95 3.26
N ILE A 136 -2.70 -15.30 2.12
CA ILE A 136 -1.95 -15.52 0.86
C ILE A 136 -0.55 -14.88 0.90
N CYS A 137 -0.36 -13.75 1.58
CA CYS A 137 0.94 -13.09 1.74
C CYS A 137 1.84 -13.84 2.75
N LEU A 138 1.25 -14.67 3.63
CA LEU A 138 1.99 -15.65 4.42
C LEU A 138 2.56 -16.80 3.56
N ASP A 139 1.95 -17.10 2.41
CA ASP A 139 2.46 -18.09 1.44
C ASP A 139 3.28 -17.47 0.30
N VAL A 140 3.02 -16.21 -0.06
CA VAL A 140 3.78 -15.45 -1.07
C VAL A 140 4.72 -14.47 -0.37
N MET A 141 5.75 -15.04 0.25
CA MET A 141 7.00 -14.34 0.57
C MET A 141 8.07 -14.79 -0.41
N PRO A 142 8.59 -13.93 -1.31
CA PRO A 142 9.94 -14.14 -1.80
C PRO A 142 10.87 -14.01 -0.59
N SER A 143 11.37 -15.17 -0.18
CA SER A 143 12.26 -15.43 0.94
C SER A 143 13.52 -14.55 0.91
N THR A 144 13.44 -13.32 1.40
CA THR A 144 14.63 -12.48 1.71
C THR A 144 14.32 -11.43 2.78
N ARG A 145 13.94 -11.86 4.00
CA ARG A 145 14.27 -11.11 5.22
C ARG A 145 14.85 -12.06 6.25
N HIS A 146 16.16 -11.89 6.46
CA HIS A 146 17.02 -12.43 7.50
C HIS A 146 16.32 -13.25 8.61
N LYS A 147 16.66 -14.54 8.66
CA LYS A 147 16.32 -15.51 9.72
C LYS A 147 16.85 -15.17 11.13
N ILE A 148 17.20 -13.92 11.43
CA ILE A 148 17.91 -13.57 12.67
C ILE A 148 17.05 -12.73 13.64
N SER A 149 16.00 -12.02 13.22
CA SER A 149 15.33 -11.07 14.12
C SER A 149 14.05 -11.56 14.82
N GLN A 150 13.43 -12.68 14.41
CA GLN A 150 12.20 -13.18 15.07
C GLN A 150 12.45 -14.26 16.15
N ALA A 151 13.65 -14.83 16.22
CA ALA A 151 13.98 -15.84 17.22
C ALA A 151 14.45 -15.26 18.57
N ALA A 152 14.90 -14.01 18.61
CA ALA A 152 15.55 -13.43 19.79
C ALA A 152 14.58 -12.87 20.85
N LEU A 153 13.32 -12.54 20.49
CA LEU A 153 12.36 -11.96 21.44
C LEU A 153 11.57 -13.01 22.25
N LYS A 154 11.45 -14.24 21.74
CA LYS A 154 10.78 -15.36 22.43
C LYS A 154 11.42 -15.75 23.77
N PRO A 155 12.76 -15.87 23.92
CA PRO A 155 13.35 -16.26 25.20
C PRO A 155 13.18 -15.20 26.29
N LEU A 156 13.20 -13.91 25.95
CA LEU A 156 13.03 -12.84 26.94
C LEU A 156 11.63 -12.82 27.56
N LEU A 157 10.60 -13.04 26.74
CA LEU A 157 9.22 -13.16 27.24
C LEU A 157 9.04 -14.40 28.14
N HIS A 158 9.73 -15.51 27.82
CA HIS A 158 9.69 -16.71 28.66
C HIS A 158 10.37 -16.50 30.02
N ILE A 159 11.48 -15.76 30.06
CA ILE A 159 12.16 -15.39 31.31
C ILE A 159 11.26 -14.52 32.19
N TYR A 160 10.56 -13.53 31.61
CA TYR A 160 9.60 -12.71 32.34
C TYR A 160 8.43 -13.54 32.92
N PHE A 161 7.93 -14.51 32.15
CA PHE A 161 6.85 -15.40 32.60
C PHE A 161 7.26 -16.30 33.77
N LEU A 162 8.49 -16.83 33.74
CA LEU A 162 9.05 -17.62 34.84
C LEU A 162 9.25 -16.76 36.11
N TYR A 163 9.69 -15.52 35.97
CA TYR A 163 9.83 -14.59 37.10
C TYR A 163 8.49 -14.32 37.80
N GLN A 164 7.44 -14.06 37.01
CA GLN A 164 6.09 -13.88 37.55
C GLN A 164 5.55 -15.14 38.23
N PHE A 165 5.81 -16.32 37.67
CA PHE A 165 5.40 -17.60 38.26
C PHE A 165 6.09 -17.88 39.61
N ILE A 166 7.37 -17.50 39.74
CA ILE A 166 8.13 -17.65 41.00
C ILE A 166 7.66 -16.66 42.07
N LEU A 167 7.36 -15.41 41.69
CA LEU A 167 6.77 -14.45 42.64
C LEU A 167 5.40 -14.92 43.15
N ASP A 168 4.57 -15.49 42.28
CA ASP A 168 3.25 -16.00 42.65
C ASP A 168 3.33 -17.28 43.51
N SER A 169 4.35 -18.11 43.30
CA SER A 169 4.59 -19.30 44.15
C SER A 169 5.16 -18.95 45.54
N LEU A 170 6.00 -17.92 45.64
CA LEU A 170 6.50 -17.38 46.92
C LEU A 170 5.39 -16.66 47.70
N SER A 171 4.55 -15.88 47.01
CA SER A 171 3.36 -15.25 47.61
C SER A 171 2.41 -16.29 48.23
N ARG A 172 2.20 -17.42 47.55
CA ARG A 172 1.39 -18.54 48.05
C ARG A 172 2.04 -19.35 49.18
N TYR A 173 3.37 -19.34 49.31
CA TYR A 173 4.06 -20.03 50.40
C TYR A 173 4.10 -19.22 51.70
N HIS A 174 3.92 -17.90 51.65
CA HIS A 174 3.95 -17.05 52.84
C HIS A 174 2.64 -17.06 53.65
N TRP A 175 1.58 -17.67 53.13
CA TRP A 175 0.26 -17.79 53.77
C TRP A 175 -0.11 -19.24 54.18
N ARG A 176 0.89 -20.06 54.52
CA ARG A 176 0.69 -21.39 55.09
C ARG A 176 1.48 -21.57 56.38
#